data_AF-A0AAD9UXF3-F1
#
_entry.id   AF-A0AAD9UXF3-F1
#
_cell.length_a   1.000
_cell.length_b   1.000
_cell.length_c   1.000
_cell.angle_alpha   90.00
_cell.angle_beta   90.00
_cell.angle_gamma   90.00
#
_symmetry.space_group_name_H-M   'P 1'
#
loop_
_entity.id
_entity.type
_entity.pdbx_description
1 polymer ?
#
loop_
_entity_poly.entity_id
_entity_poly.type
_entity_poly.pdbx_seq_one_letter_code
_entity_poly.pdbx_strand_id
1 'polypeptide(L)'
;MMLKYLPKRQQFSYNGMIARTQLAAIDNNENAGRGQAVISKGNNAGEARYRRSFPKAHKRWVVKPIMQPKTYNFLLELQRGVLKKREDGNAVAQVREVNLPQNIASEPAPDKQVTSKILE
;
A
#
# COMPACT_ATOMS: atom_id res chain seq x y z
N MET A 1 3.76 -7.60 2.80
CA MET A 1 2.83 -7.22 1.69
C MET A 1 3.22 -5.92 1.00
N MET A 2 3.88 -5.00 1.69
CA MET A 2 4.33 -3.70 1.16
C MET A 2 4.99 -3.77 -0.23
N LEU A 3 5.99 -4.64 -0.43
CA LEU A 3 6.74 -4.71 -1.70
C LEU A 3 5.92 -5.14 -2.93
N LYS A 4 4.73 -5.74 -2.75
CA LYS A 4 3.80 -6.07 -3.84
C LYS A 4 3.28 -4.79 -4.52
N TYR A 5 2.98 -3.77 -3.72
CA TYR A 5 2.43 -2.49 -4.18
C TYR A 5 3.49 -1.40 -4.31
N LEU A 6 4.56 -1.48 -3.51
CA LEU A 6 5.70 -0.56 -3.49
C LEU A 6 7.00 -1.30 -3.79
N PRO A 7 7.19 -1.82 -5.02
CA PRO A 7 8.45 -2.44 -5.39
C PRO A 7 9.57 -1.40 -5.37
N LYS A 8 10.67 -1.70 -4.67
CA LYS A 8 11.83 -0.78 -4.55
C LYS A 8 12.53 -0.46 -5.87
N ARG A 9 12.33 -1.29 -6.89
CA ARG A 9 12.99 -1.19 -8.20
C ARG A 9 12.28 -0.23 -9.17
N GLN A 10 11.13 0.33 -8.77
CA GLN A 10 10.34 1.21 -9.61
C GLN A 10 10.15 2.56 -8.92
N GLN A 11 10.30 3.63 -9.70
CA GLN A 11 9.98 4.98 -9.24
C GLN A 11 8.48 5.26 -9.45
N PHE A 12 7.89 6.00 -8.51
CA PHE A 12 6.52 6.47 -8.59
C PHE A 12 6.47 7.97 -8.30
N SER A 13 5.45 8.66 -8.84
CA SER A 13 5.13 10.02 -8.42
C SER A 13 4.75 10.05 -6.95
N TYR A 14 4.83 11.22 -6.30
CA TYR A 14 4.46 11.39 -4.89
C TYR A 14 3.02 10.89 -4.62
N ASN A 15 2.04 11.33 -5.42
CA ASN A 15 0.66 10.88 -5.30
C ASN A 15 0.51 9.36 -5.54
N GLY A 16 1.26 8.81 -6.49
CA GLY A 16 1.29 7.36 -6.73
C GLY A 16 1.85 6.58 -5.54
N MET A 17 2.86 7.13 -4.86
CA MET A 17 3.46 6.53 -3.68
C MET A 17 2.49 6.53 -2.48
N ILE A 18 1.77 7.63 -2.25
CA ILE A 18 0.73 7.71 -1.22
C ILE A 18 -0.37 6.68 -1.49
N ALA A 19 -0.94 6.69 -2.70
CA ALA A 19 -2.01 5.77 -3.06
C ALA A 19 -1.60 4.29 -2.92
N ARG A 20 -0.38 3.94 -3.36
CA ARG A 20 0.15 2.57 -3.23
C ARG A 20 0.41 2.18 -1.77
N THR A 21 0.84 3.11 -0.93
CA THR A 21 1.01 2.89 0.51
C THR A 21 -0.32 2.61 1.19
N GLN A 22 -1.34 3.40 0.89
CA GLN A 22 -2.71 3.19 1.36
C GLN A 22 -3.24 1.82 0.91
N LEU A 23 -3.03 1.46 -0.36
CA LEU A 23 -3.44 0.16 -0.89
C LEU A 23 -2.74 -1.02 -0.18
N ALA A 24 -1.46 -0.88 0.14
CA ALA A 24 -0.72 -1.88 0.90
C ALA A 24 -1.24 -2.02 2.34
N ALA A 25 -1.64 -0.91 2.96
CA ALA A 25 -2.24 -0.90 4.30
C ALA A 25 -3.62 -1.57 4.30
N ILE A 26 -4.47 -1.27 3.32
CA ILE A 26 -5.79 -1.90 3.15
C ILE A 26 -5.65 -3.41 2.97
N ASP A 27 -4.79 -3.87 2.03
CA ASP A 27 -4.55 -5.30 1.82
C ASP A 27 -4.06 -5.96 3.12
N ASN A 28 -3.15 -5.31 3.85
CA ASN A 28 -2.66 -5.82 5.13
C ASN A 28 -3.76 -5.95 6.17
N ASN A 29 -4.59 -4.91 6.34
CA ASN A 29 -5.65 -4.90 7.35
C ASN A 29 -6.70 -5.98 7.07
N GLU A 30 -7.12 -6.16 5.82
CA GLU A 30 -8.05 -7.23 5.44
C GLU A 30 -7.46 -8.62 5.71
N ASN A 31 -6.16 -8.79 5.48
CA ASN A 31 -5.52 -10.11 5.49
C ASN A 31 -4.66 -10.42 6.74
N ALA A 32 -4.60 -9.53 7.72
CA ALA A 32 -3.79 -9.69 8.94
C ALA A 32 -4.36 -10.78 9.86
N GLY A 33 -5.68 -10.83 10.00
CA GLY A 33 -6.40 -11.76 10.88
C GLY A 33 -6.69 -13.15 10.30
N ARG A 34 -6.06 -13.52 9.17
CA ARG A 34 -6.35 -14.82 8.53
C ARG A 34 -6.03 -15.98 9.46
N GLY A 35 -6.92 -16.97 9.51
CA GLY A 35 -6.68 -18.22 10.23
C GLY A 35 -5.69 -19.15 9.53
N GLN A 36 -5.28 -20.20 10.23
CA GLN A 36 -4.56 -21.31 9.62
C GLN A 36 -5.51 -22.10 8.69
N ALA A 37 -5.01 -22.54 7.55
CA ALA A 37 -5.76 -23.38 6.63
C ALA A 37 -5.93 -24.79 7.21
N VAL A 38 -7.07 -25.41 6.93
CA VAL A 38 -7.34 -26.81 7.29
C VAL A 38 -7.28 -27.71 6.07
N ILE A 39 -7.02 -29.00 6.28
CA ILE A 39 -7.05 -30.02 5.23
C ILE A 39 -8.51 -30.22 4.82
N SER A 40 -8.81 -30.09 3.53
CA SER A 40 -10.19 -30.13 3.03
C SER A 40 -10.69 -31.52 2.68
N LYS A 41 -9.80 -32.49 2.42
CA LYS A 41 -10.16 -33.83 1.94
C LYS A 41 -9.19 -34.89 2.49
N GLY A 42 -9.69 -36.12 2.60
CA GLY A 42 -8.93 -37.30 3.04
C GLY A 42 -9.11 -37.59 4.54
N ASN A 43 -8.36 -38.57 5.04
CA ASN A 43 -8.49 -39.08 6.42
C ASN A 43 -8.19 -38.02 7.50
N ASN A 44 -7.41 -37.01 7.14
CA ASN A 44 -6.99 -35.93 8.04
C ASN A 44 -7.79 -34.64 7.81
N ALA A 45 -8.97 -34.73 7.19
CA ALA A 45 -9.81 -33.57 6.95
C ALA A 45 -10.15 -32.85 8.27
N GLY A 46 -10.08 -31.52 8.28
CA GLY A 46 -10.25 -30.70 9.47
C GLY A 46 -8.96 -30.40 10.23
N GLU A 47 -7.88 -31.15 10.01
CA GLU A 47 -6.60 -30.87 10.66
C GLU A 47 -5.90 -29.62 10.09
N ALA A 48 -5.11 -28.96 10.93
CA ALA A 48 -4.36 -27.76 10.55
C ALA A 48 -3.26 -28.08 9.53
N ARG A 49 -3.14 -27.26 8.48
CA ARG A 49 -2.17 -27.45 7.40
C ARG A 49 -0.82 -26.83 7.73
N TYR A 50 0.23 -27.57 7.40
CA TYR A 50 1.61 -27.13 7.57
C TYR A 50 2.43 -27.36 6.31
N ARG A 51 3.54 -26.62 6.20
CA ARG A 51 4.60 -26.87 5.21
C ARG A 51 5.96 -26.97 5.89
N ARG A 52 6.83 -27.82 5.35
CA ARG A 52 8.24 -27.85 5.71
C ARG A 52 8.97 -26.71 5.01
N SER A 53 9.90 -26.07 5.71
CA SER A 53 10.74 -25.00 5.20
C SER A 53 12.14 -25.16 5.78
N PHE A 54 13.17 -24.85 4.99
CA PHE A 54 14.55 -24.85 5.43
C PHE A 54 15.11 -23.41 5.39
N PRO A 55 15.05 -22.65 6.50
CA PRO A 55 15.58 -21.30 6.54
C PRO A 55 17.11 -21.33 6.45
N LYS A 56 17.68 -20.64 5.45
CA LYS A 56 19.14 -20.55 5.25
C LYS A 56 19.90 -20.06 6.49
N ALA A 57 19.30 -19.14 7.25
CA ALA A 57 19.90 -18.55 8.44
C ALA A 57 20.18 -19.58 9.56
N HIS A 58 19.26 -20.53 9.77
CA HIS A 58 19.35 -21.49 10.88
C HIS A 58 19.74 -22.91 10.43
N LYS A 59 19.85 -23.15 9.11
CA LYS A 59 20.26 -24.43 8.52
C LYS A 59 19.55 -25.67 9.11
N ARG A 60 18.27 -25.55 9.47
CA ARG A 60 17.46 -26.65 10.01
C ARG A 60 16.08 -26.67 9.38
N TRP A 61 15.49 -27.86 9.29
CA TRP A 61 14.10 -28.01 8.88
C TRP A 61 13.17 -27.47 9.97
N VAL A 62 12.21 -26.64 9.57
CA VAL A 62 11.14 -26.15 10.44
C VAL A 62 9.79 -26.39 9.77
N VAL A 63 8.78 -26.60 10.60
CA VAL A 63 7.38 -26.69 10.17
C VAL A 63 6.76 -25.29 10.33
N LYS A 64 6.09 -24.80 9.28
CA LYS A 64 5.39 -23.51 9.29
C LYS A 64 3.90 -23.71 8.98
N PRO A 65 3.00 -23.00 9.67
CA PRO A 65 1.58 -23.04 9.36
C PRO A 65 1.33 -22.51 7.94
N ILE A 66 0.40 -23.14 7.23
CA ILE A 66 -0.15 -22.61 5.97
C ILE A 66 -1.38 -21.81 6.35
N MET A 67 -1.38 -20.51 6.05
CA MET A 67 -2.54 -19.64 6.30
C MET A 67 -3.61 -19.85 5.23
N GLN A 68 -4.86 -19.52 5.55
CA GLN A 68 -5.95 -19.47 4.58
C GLN A 68 -5.62 -18.55 3.40
N PRO A 69 -6.22 -18.76 2.21
CA PRO A 69 -6.05 -17.87 1.06
C PRO A 69 -6.39 -16.41 1.42
N LYS A 70 -5.76 -15.47 0.70
CA LYS A 70 -6.09 -14.05 0.87
C LYS A 70 -7.40 -13.72 0.18
N THR A 71 -8.15 -12.80 0.77
CA THR A 71 -9.28 -12.13 0.14
C THR A 71 -8.84 -10.78 -0.41
N TYR A 72 -9.61 -10.27 -1.36
CA TYR A 72 -9.37 -8.99 -2.01
C TYR A 72 -10.69 -8.21 -2.17
N ASN A 73 -11.55 -8.28 -1.15
CA ASN A 73 -12.90 -7.70 -1.20
C ASN A 73 -12.83 -6.18 -1.35
N PHE A 74 -11.82 -5.55 -0.74
CA PHE A 74 -11.53 -4.13 -0.89
C PHE A 74 -11.38 -3.67 -2.36
N LEU A 75 -10.98 -4.53 -3.30
CA LEU A 75 -10.84 -4.15 -4.71
C LEU A 75 -12.18 -3.78 -5.34
N LEU A 76 -13.24 -4.53 -5.00
CA LEU A 76 -14.58 -4.27 -5.51
C LEU A 76 -15.12 -2.95 -4.96
N GLU A 77 -14.83 -2.65 -3.69
CA GLU A 77 -15.21 -1.37 -3.07
C GLU A 77 -14.50 -0.18 -3.73
N LEU A 78 -13.19 -0.31 -3.99
CA LEU A 78 -12.43 0.72 -4.70
C LEU A 78 -12.97 0.94 -6.12
N GLN A 79 -13.28 -0.13 -6.86
CA GLN A 79 -13.86 -0.03 -8.21
C GLN A 79 -15.21 0.70 -8.19
N ARG A 80 -16.10 0.36 -7.24
CA ARG A 80 -17.37 1.07 -7.04
C ARG A 80 -17.14 2.55 -6.72
N GLY A 81 -16.16 2.87 -5.87
CA GLY A 81 -15.80 4.24 -5.55
C GLY A 81 -15.34 5.05 -6.76
N VAL A 82 -14.59 4.43 -7.69
CA VAL A 82 -14.17 5.06 -8.95
C VAL A 82 -15.38 5.34 -9.85
N LEU A 83 -16.30 4.38 -10.00
CA LEU A 83 -17.51 4.55 -10.81
C LEU A 83 -18.40 5.66 -10.25
N LYS A 84 -18.63 5.65 -8.93
CA LYS A 84 -19.38 6.70 -8.25
C LYS A 84 -18.75 8.08 -8.45
N LYS A 85 -17.43 8.20 -8.26
CA LYS A 85 -16.71 9.46 -8.48
C LYS A 85 -16.80 9.96 -9.92
N ARG A 86 -16.89 9.05 -10.90
CA ARG A 86 -17.12 9.40 -12.30
C ARG A 86 -18.54 9.95 -12.51
N GLU A 87 -19.55 9.30 -11.93
CA GLU A 87 -20.97 9.69 -12.03
C GLU A 87 -21.22 11.04 -11.36
N ASP A 88 -20.67 11.23 -10.16
CA ASP A 88 -20.75 12.49 -9.39
C ASP A 88 -20.02 13.66 -10.10
N GLY A 89 -19.24 13.37 -11.15
CA GLY A 89 -18.40 14.32 -11.85
C GLY A 89 -17.14 14.71 -11.05
N ASN A 90 -16.22 15.41 -11.71
CA ASN A 90 -15.12 16.06 -10.99
C ASN A 90 -15.68 17.26 -10.22
N ALA A 91 -16.29 17.03 -9.06
CA ALA A 91 -16.38 18.05 -8.06
C ALA A 91 -14.93 18.53 -7.82
N VAL A 92 -14.65 19.79 -8.15
CA VAL A 92 -13.40 20.43 -7.76
C VAL A 92 -13.34 20.25 -6.25
N ALA A 93 -12.44 19.39 -5.77
CA ALA A 93 -12.26 19.22 -4.35
C ALA A 93 -11.97 20.62 -3.82
N GLN A 94 -12.85 21.16 -2.96
CA GLN A 94 -12.60 22.46 -2.39
C GLN A 94 -11.21 22.39 -1.76
N VAL A 95 -10.31 23.27 -2.22
CA VAL A 95 -8.99 23.40 -1.64
C VAL A 95 -9.25 23.74 -0.18
N ARG A 96 -9.04 22.77 0.70
CA ARG A 96 -9.12 23.01 2.13
C ARG A 96 -8.04 24.04 2.43
N GLU A 97 -8.42 25.24 2.83
CA GLU A 97 -7.44 26.24 3.23
C GLU A 97 -6.59 25.65 4.36
N VAL A 98 -5.34 25.32 4.03
CA VAL A 98 -4.36 24.89 5.01
C VAL A 98 -3.68 26.16 5.49
N ASN A 99 -3.79 26.45 6.79
CA ASN A 99 -3.00 27.51 7.39
C ASN A 99 -1.55 27.03 7.46
N LEU A 100 -0.78 27.39 6.42
CA LEU A 100 0.64 27.04 6.35
C LEU A 100 1.42 27.96 7.28
N PRO A 101 2.35 27.42 8.10
CA PRO A 101 3.24 28.26 8.89
C PRO A 101 4.08 29.15 7.96
N GLN A 102 4.41 30.34 8.47
CA GLN A 102 5.21 31.32 7.74
C GLN A 102 6.57 30.71 7.37
N ASN A 103 7.06 31.04 6.17
CA ASN A 103 8.38 30.63 5.71
C ASN A 103 9.45 31.02 6.75
N ILE A 104 10.29 30.05 7.14
CA ILE A 104 11.36 30.22 8.12
C ILE A 104 12.66 30.79 7.52
N ALA A 105 12.69 31.06 6.22
CA ALA A 105 13.86 31.61 5.56
C ALA A 105 14.18 33.02 6.10
N SER A 106 15.44 33.22 6.49
CA SER A 106 15.95 34.53 6.97
C SER A 106 15.93 35.59 5.88
N GLU A 107 16.01 35.18 4.61
CA GLU A 107 15.94 36.05 3.44
C GLU A 107 14.69 35.70 2.60
N PRO A 108 14.01 36.70 2.03
CA PRO A 108 12.87 36.47 1.15
C PRO A 108 13.31 35.68 -0.09
N ALA A 109 12.39 34.86 -0.62
CA ALA A 109 12.66 34.17 -1.87
C ALA A 109 12.95 35.20 -2.98
N PRO A 110 14.03 35.04 -3.75
CA PRO A 110 14.34 35.95 -4.84
C PRO A 110 13.24 35.89 -5.90
N ASP A 111 13.02 37.02 -6.58
CA ASP A 111 12.01 37.11 -7.61
C ASP A 111 12.32 36.12 -8.75
N LYS A 112 11.27 35.50 -9.31
CA LYS A 112 11.40 34.47 -10.36
C LYS A 112 12.17 34.97 -11.58
N GLN A 113 12.11 36.27 -11.84
CA GLN A 113 12.82 36.91 -12.96
C GLN A 113 14.34 37.04 -12.73
N VAL A 114 14.77 37.03 -11.46
CA VAL A 114 16.18 37.11 -11.08
C VAL A 114 16.83 35.72 -11.16
N THR A 115 16.08 34.67 -10.85
CA THR A 115 16.58 33.28 -10.84
C THR A 115 16.89 32.75 -12.24
N SER A 116 16.20 33.22 -13.28
CA SER A 116 16.48 32.83 -14.67
C SER A 116 17.77 33.43 -15.23
N LYS A 117 18.32 34.49 -14.60
CA LYS A 117 19.54 35.18 -15.04
C LYS A 117 20.82 34.67 -14.36
N ILE A 118 20.71 33.82 -13.34
CA ILE A 118 21.85 33.28 -12.57
C ILE A 118 22.31 31.92 -13.14
N LEU A 119 21.57 31.37 -14.12
CA LEU A 119 21.87 30.08 -14.77
C LEU A 119 22.48 30.23 -16.18
N GLU A 120 22.90 31.44 -16.57
CA GLU A 120 23.78 31.71 -17.72
C GLU A 120 25.16 32.16 -17.22
#